data_AF-A0A2P4P9N4-F1
#
_entry.id   AF-A0A2P4P9N4-F1
#
_cell.length_a   1.000
_cell.length_b   1.000
_cell.length_c   1.000
_cell.angle_alpha   90.00
_cell.angle_beta   90.00
_cell.angle_gamma   90.00
#
_symmetry.space_group_name_H-M   'P 1'
#
loop_
_entity.id
_entity.type
_entity.pdbx_description
1 polymer ?
#
loop_
_entity_poly.entity_id
_entity_poly.type
_entity_poly.pdbx_seq_one_letter_code
_entity_poly.pdbx_strand_id
1 'polypeptide(L)'
;MVFKKCKELLDFNDILAKTQLFHLECLLNKNNSTELNNILTKINQISNIKDSELLILVRCKVYVELKMYHEAMLDLNLLYTKTHSHIDDIFYIYLLREYMDFWLYLNVNNNNNNDLSEFGIVNEFSKYMYKRLRVYFISNLVNLNSKLHQLQENDILLLSEKIISSKNEELYLNLPMLYFRYYRIIWKINVKEILNKDCFIKFIIKSTNSEQYKDSELEHYEHVLKYEDVLKLEGLDWIEYQFPIIVKEVYVQPSIEINGSINMQIDYVRCGFNEEEITYIPNIGDLLPNFHKFCPHVPETFKDKYFSRKEMENLLELKDIINHL
;
A
#
# COMPACT_ATOMS: atom_id res chain seq x y z
N MET A 1 12.61 -14.20 -26.17
CA MET A 1 12.28 -15.66 -26.26
C MET A 1 11.38 -16.15 -25.09
N VAL A 2 11.56 -15.61 -23.88
CA VAL A 2 10.79 -15.98 -22.66
C VAL A 2 9.29 -15.61 -22.76
N PHE A 3 8.97 -14.41 -23.25
CA PHE A 3 7.58 -13.96 -23.43
C PHE A 3 6.74 -14.87 -24.35
N LYS A 4 7.36 -15.40 -25.40
CA LYS A 4 6.71 -16.34 -26.35
C LYS A 4 6.36 -17.67 -25.67
N LYS A 5 7.21 -18.15 -24.76
CA LYS A 5 6.93 -19.35 -23.95
C LYS A 5 5.85 -19.12 -22.89
N CYS A 6 5.81 -17.94 -22.25
CA CYS A 6 4.70 -17.60 -21.33
C CYS A 6 3.36 -17.60 -22.08
N LYS A 7 3.35 -17.08 -23.31
CA LYS A 7 2.18 -17.12 -24.20
C LYS A 7 1.77 -18.55 -24.57
N GLU A 8 2.70 -19.48 -24.69
CA GLU A 8 2.42 -20.90 -24.98
C GLU A 8 1.92 -21.70 -23.77
N LEU A 9 2.20 -21.24 -22.54
CA LEU A 9 1.87 -21.92 -21.28
C LEU A 9 0.51 -21.51 -20.68
N LEU A 10 -0.02 -20.36 -21.09
CA LEU A 10 -1.28 -19.83 -20.57
C LEU A 10 -2.45 -20.44 -21.36
N ASP A 11 -3.34 -21.16 -20.68
CA ASP A 11 -4.61 -21.58 -21.29
C ASP A 11 -5.45 -20.32 -21.59
N PHE A 12 -5.59 -20.03 -22.88
CA PHE A 12 -6.27 -18.83 -23.37
C PHE A 12 -7.78 -18.83 -23.11
N ASN A 13 -8.36 -19.89 -22.56
CA ASN A 13 -9.76 -19.87 -22.15
C ASN A 13 -9.97 -19.28 -20.76
N ASP A 14 -8.90 -19.10 -19.97
CA ASP A 14 -8.96 -18.47 -18.66
C ASP A 14 -8.86 -16.93 -18.76
N ILE A 15 -9.86 -16.23 -18.23
CA ILE A 15 -9.91 -14.75 -18.17
C ILE A 15 -8.72 -14.22 -17.37
N LEU A 16 -8.31 -14.95 -16.33
CA LEU A 16 -7.23 -14.53 -15.46
C LEU A 16 -5.85 -14.61 -16.15
N ALA A 17 -5.60 -15.70 -16.88
CA ALA A 17 -4.40 -15.86 -17.70
C ALA A 17 -4.26 -14.75 -18.75
N LYS A 18 -5.38 -14.38 -19.39
CA LYS A 18 -5.46 -13.23 -20.30
C LYS A 18 -5.14 -11.91 -19.60
N THR A 19 -5.71 -11.67 -18.42
CA THR A 19 -5.44 -10.47 -17.62
C THR A 19 -3.96 -10.31 -17.30
N GLN A 20 -3.29 -11.41 -16.91
CA GLN A 20 -1.86 -11.39 -16.64
C GLN A 20 -1.05 -11.09 -17.91
N LEU A 21 -1.43 -11.64 -19.06
CA LEU A 21 -0.78 -11.34 -20.34
C LEU A 21 -0.92 -9.85 -20.67
N PHE A 22 -2.11 -9.27 -20.53
CA PHE A 22 -2.29 -7.83 -20.76
C PHE A 22 -1.44 -7.00 -19.80
N HIS A 23 -1.38 -7.36 -18.52
CA HIS A 23 -0.53 -6.65 -17.56
C HIS A 23 0.94 -6.62 -18.01
N LEU A 24 1.47 -7.77 -18.41
CA LEU A 24 2.84 -7.88 -18.93
C LEU A 24 3.03 -7.10 -20.24
N GLU A 25 2.07 -7.16 -21.17
CA GLU A 25 2.09 -6.36 -22.39
C GLU A 25 2.11 -4.86 -22.09
N CYS A 26 1.38 -4.41 -21.07
CA CYS A 26 1.39 -3.00 -20.63
C CYS A 26 2.75 -2.59 -20.07
N LEU A 27 3.35 -3.43 -19.21
CA LEU A 27 4.67 -3.17 -18.65
C LEU A 27 5.75 -3.04 -19.74
N LEU A 28 5.70 -3.90 -20.77
CA LEU A 28 6.65 -3.87 -21.89
C LEU A 28 6.46 -2.66 -22.80
N ASN A 29 5.26 -2.09 -22.85
CA ASN A 29 4.88 -1.03 -23.80
C ASN A 29 4.52 0.30 -23.12
N LYS A 30 5.03 0.54 -21.89
CA LYS A 30 4.68 1.70 -21.04
C LYS A 30 4.69 3.06 -21.76
N ASN A 31 5.56 3.23 -22.76
CA ASN A 31 5.71 4.49 -23.51
C ASN A 31 5.23 4.41 -24.98
N ASN A 32 4.57 3.33 -25.38
CA ASN A 32 4.09 3.13 -26.76
C ASN A 32 2.56 3.25 -26.82
N SER A 33 2.09 4.47 -27.07
CA SER A 33 0.65 4.78 -27.10
C SER A 33 -0.13 3.95 -28.13
N THR A 34 0.47 3.61 -29.28
CA THR A 34 -0.17 2.76 -30.29
C THR A 34 -0.42 1.36 -29.74
N GLU A 35 0.58 0.75 -29.11
CA GLU A 35 0.44 -0.59 -28.53
C GLU A 35 -0.49 -0.59 -27.32
N LEU A 36 -0.43 0.43 -26.47
CA LEU A 36 -1.38 0.58 -25.36
C LEU A 36 -2.82 0.73 -25.85
N ASN A 37 -3.07 1.45 -26.94
CA ASN A 37 -4.40 1.53 -27.57
C ASN A 37 -4.86 0.18 -28.16
N ASN A 38 -3.95 -0.60 -28.74
CA ASN A 38 -4.24 -1.95 -29.21
C ASN A 38 -4.62 -2.87 -28.04
N ILE A 39 -3.87 -2.82 -26.94
CA ILE A 39 -4.17 -3.57 -25.71
C ILE A 39 -5.53 -3.15 -25.16
N LEU A 40 -5.78 -1.84 -25.05
CA LEU A 40 -7.05 -1.30 -24.57
C LEU A 40 -8.24 -1.77 -25.41
N THR A 41 -8.10 -1.79 -26.73
CA THR A 41 -9.13 -2.29 -27.66
C THR A 41 -9.43 -3.76 -27.40
N LYS A 42 -8.40 -4.60 -27.22
CA LYS A 42 -8.58 -6.02 -26.91
C LYS A 42 -9.27 -6.21 -25.55
N ILE A 43 -8.87 -5.46 -24.53
CA ILE A 43 -9.48 -5.52 -23.19
C ILE A 43 -10.97 -5.14 -23.28
N ASN A 44 -11.32 -4.07 -23.99
CA ASN A 44 -12.70 -3.60 -24.11
C ASN A 44 -13.62 -4.53 -24.93
N GLN A 45 -13.06 -5.44 -25.73
CA GLN A 45 -13.82 -6.49 -26.44
C GLN A 45 -14.20 -7.67 -25.54
N ILE A 46 -13.62 -7.79 -24.33
CA ILE A 46 -13.93 -8.87 -23.40
C ILE A 46 -15.31 -8.62 -22.79
N SER A 47 -16.25 -9.50 -23.13
CA SER A 47 -17.56 -9.56 -22.45
C SER A 47 -17.34 -9.78 -20.95
N ASN A 48 -18.16 -9.14 -20.12
CA ASN A 48 -18.11 -9.29 -18.65
C ASN A 48 -16.81 -8.79 -18.01
N ILE A 49 -16.13 -7.79 -18.60
CA ILE A 49 -14.98 -7.13 -17.97
C ILE A 49 -15.27 -6.65 -16.55
N LYS A 50 -16.53 -6.27 -16.29
CA LYS A 50 -16.98 -5.83 -14.97
C LYS A 50 -16.82 -6.93 -13.93
N ASP A 51 -16.78 -8.21 -14.29
CA ASP A 51 -16.72 -9.31 -13.34
C ASP A 51 -15.28 -9.66 -12.90
N SER A 52 -14.26 -8.98 -13.45
CA SER A 52 -12.85 -9.23 -13.12
C SER A 52 -12.15 -7.97 -12.62
N GLU A 53 -11.91 -7.89 -11.31
CA GLU A 53 -11.21 -6.77 -10.66
C GLU A 53 -9.80 -6.55 -11.23
N LEU A 54 -9.04 -7.63 -11.42
CA LEU A 54 -7.69 -7.55 -11.97
C LEU A 54 -7.68 -7.01 -13.39
N LEU A 55 -8.68 -7.36 -14.21
CA LEU A 55 -8.79 -6.84 -15.57
C LEU A 55 -9.17 -5.36 -15.59
N ILE A 56 -10.06 -4.94 -14.67
CA ILE A 56 -10.40 -3.53 -14.47
C ILE A 56 -9.16 -2.74 -14.04
N LEU A 57 -8.35 -3.27 -13.12
CA LEU A 57 -7.10 -2.65 -12.69
C LEU A 57 -6.10 -2.49 -13.84
N VAL A 58 -5.89 -3.53 -14.65
CA VAL A 58 -5.01 -3.45 -15.83
C VAL A 58 -5.52 -2.38 -16.80
N ARG A 59 -6.84 -2.35 -17.06
CA ARG A 59 -7.44 -1.32 -17.92
C ARG A 59 -7.28 0.10 -17.35
N CYS A 60 -7.51 0.26 -16.04
CA CYS A 60 -7.28 1.51 -15.33
C CYS A 60 -5.85 1.99 -15.53
N LYS A 61 -4.86 1.12 -15.33
CA LYS A 61 -3.44 1.43 -15.56
C LYS A 61 -3.17 1.89 -16.99
N VAL A 62 -3.74 1.20 -17.99
CA VAL A 62 -3.61 1.61 -19.41
C VAL A 62 -4.23 2.99 -19.65
N TYR A 63 -5.40 3.28 -19.09
CA TYR A 63 -6.00 4.61 -19.20
C TYR A 63 -5.13 5.69 -18.58
N VAL A 64 -4.51 5.42 -17.43
CA VAL A 64 -3.59 6.37 -16.79
C VAL A 64 -2.37 6.65 -17.68
N GLU A 65 -1.75 5.62 -18.26
CA GLU A 65 -0.63 5.77 -19.20
C GLU A 65 -1.00 6.56 -20.46
N LEU A 66 -2.22 6.36 -20.96
CA LEU A 66 -2.77 7.10 -22.10
C LEU A 66 -3.28 8.50 -21.73
N LYS A 67 -3.16 8.92 -20.46
CA LYS A 67 -3.68 10.18 -19.91
C LYS A 67 -5.20 10.35 -20.03
N MET A 68 -5.92 9.24 -20.14
CA MET A 68 -7.39 9.16 -20.14
C MET A 68 -7.89 9.12 -18.69
N TYR A 69 -7.63 10.19 -17.94
CA TYR A 69 -7.81 10.20 -16.49
C TYR A 69 -9.26 10.10 -16.03
N HIS A 70 -10.22 10.55 -16.84
CA HIS A 70 -11.63 10.41 -16.51
C HIS A 70 -12.05 8.93 -16.52
N GLU A 71 -11.66 8.21 -17.56
CA GLU A 71 -11.90 6.79 -17.74
C GLU A 71 -11.17 5.97 -16.67
N ALA A 72 -9.92 6.32 -16.37
CA ALA A 72 -9.15 5.72 -15.28
C ALA A 72 -9.86 5.91 -13.92
N MET A 73 -10.40 7.10 -13.65
CA MET A 73 -11.16 7.40 -12.44
C MET A 73 -12.43 6.53 -12.34
N LEU A 74 -13.14 6.34 -13.44
CA LEU A 74 -14.33 5.48 -13.47
C LEU A 74 -13.99 4.02 -13.16
N ASP A 75 -12.89 3.51 -13.71
CA ASP A 75 -12.41 2.15 -13.42
C ASP A 75 -11.93 2.01 -11.98
N LEU A 76 -11.20 3.01 -11.44
CA LEU A 76 -10.78 3.01 -10.05
C LEU A 76 -11.99 3.02 -9.08
N ASN A 77 -13.01 3.82 -9.39
CA ASN A 77 -14.26 3.83 -8.62
C ASN A 77 -15.00 2.49 -8.72
N LEU A 78 -14.98 1.85 -9.88
CA LEU A 78 -15.56 0.52 -10.06
C LEU A 78 -14.83 -0.53 -9.20
N LEU A 79 -13.50 -0.47 -9.11
CA LEU A 79 -12.72 -1.33 -8.22
C LEU A 79 -13.20 -1.22 -6.77
N TYR A 80 -13.33 0.01 -6.23
CA TYR A 80 -13.81 0.23 -4.86
C TYR A 80 -15.23 -0.28 -4.58
N THR A 81 -16.06 -0.40 -5.62
CA THR A 81 -17.42 -0.96 -5.44
C THR A 81 -17.45 -2.49 -5.41
N LYS A 82 -16.32 -3.12 -5.77
CA LYS A 82 -16.20 -4.57 -5.89
C LYS A 82 -15.37 -5.19 -4.79
N THR A 83 -14.42 -4.44 -4.25
CA THR A 83 -13.55 -4.91 -3.18
C THR A 83 -14.34 -5.38 -1.97
N HIS A 84 -13.91 -6.53 -1.46
CA HIS A 84 -14.48 -7.14 -0.26
C HIS A 84 -13.73 -6.71 1.01
N SER A 85 -12.54 -6.10 0.86
CA SER A 85 -11.74 -5.62 1.99
C SER A 85 -11.02 -4.29 1.68
N HIS A 86 -10.75 -3.51 2.73
CA HIS A 86 -9.94 -2.29 2.63
C HIS A 86 -8.49 -2.53 2.19
N ILE A 87 -7.97 -3.75 2.38
CA ILE A 87 -6.61 -4.12 1.99
C ILE A 87 -6.52 -4.24 0.47
N ASP A 88 -7.58 -4.73 -0.19
CA ASP A 88 -7.66 -4.81 -1.65
C ASP A 88 -7.64 -3.40 -2.28
N ASP A 89 -8.32 -2.43 -1.66
CA ASP A 89 -8.29 -1.03 -2.10
C ASP A 89 -6.88 -0.44 -2.03
N ILE A 90 -6.20 -0.64 -0.91
CA ILE A 90 -4.83 -0.18 -0.68
C ILE A 90 -3.88 -0.80 -1.71
N PHE A 91 -4.09 -2.07 -2.04
CA PHE A 91 -3.33 -2.79 -3.05
C PHE A 91 -3.50 -2.17 -4.45
N TYR A 92 -4.73 -1.91 -4.89
CA TYR A 92 -4.96 -1.31 -6.21
C TYR A 92 -4.33 0.07 -6.34
N ILE A 93 -4.39 0.85 -5.27
CA ILE A 93 -3.75 2.15 -5.22
C ILE A 93 -2.22 2.04 -5.25
N TYR A 94 -1.63 1.06 -4.56
CA TYR A 94 -0.18 0.81 -4.58
C TYR A 94 0.36 0.66 -6.01
N LEU A 95 -0.35 -0.07 -6.87
CA LEU A 95 0.05 -0.31 -8.26
C LEU A 95 -0.07 0.92 -9.17
N LEU A 96 -0.84 1.91 -8.74
CA LEU A 96 -1.01 3.18 -9.43
C LEU A 96 -0.21 4.32 -8.77
N ARG A 97 0.56 4.04 -7.71
CA ARG A 97 1.21 5.07 -6.90
C ARG A 97 2.12 5.99 -7.71
N GLU A 98 2.83 5.46 -8.71
CA GLU A 98 3.82 6.22 -9.49
C GLU A 98 3.21 7.32 -10.37
N TYR A 99 1.90 7.28 -10.64
CA TYR A 99 1.23 8.21 -11.55
C TYR A 99 0.80 9.51 -10.86
N MET A 100 1.75 10.35 -10.49
CA MET A 100 1.51 11.62 -9.78
C MET A 100 0.47 12.52 -10.46
N ASP A 101 0.51 12.64 -11.79
CA ASP A 101 -0.44 13.46 -12.57
C ASP A 101 -1.89 12.97 -12.42
N PHE A 102 -2.07 11.65 -12.30
CA PHE A 102 -3.39 11.05 -12.10
C PHE A 102 -3.94 11.37 -10.70
N TRP A 103 -3.10 11.29 -9.67
CA TRP A 103 -3.50 11.65 -8.30
C TRP A 103 -3.85 13.14 -8.18
N LEU A 104 -3.09 14.01 -8.86
CA LEU A 104 -3.42 15.43 -8.97
C LEU A 104 -4.80 15.63 -9.62
N TYR A 105 -5.06 14.97 -10.74
CA TYR A 105 -6.37 15.02 -11.41
C TYR A 105 -7.52 14.60 -10.48
N LEU A 106 -7.33 13.50 -9.73
CA LEU A 106 -8.34 13.01 -8.79
C LEU A 106 -8.61 13.99 -7.65
N ASN A 107 -7.59 14.65 -7.09
CA ASN A 107 -7.79 15.61 -6.01
C ASN A 107 -8.50 16.88 -6.47
N VAL A 108 -8.16 17.38 -7.67
CA VAL A 108 -8.83 18.55 -8.28
C VAL A 108 -10.31 18.26 -8.52
N ASN A 109 -10.65 17.11 -9.09
CA ASN A 109 -12.04 16.79 -9.44
C ASN A 109 -12.91 16.40 -8.24
N ASN A 110 -12.32 15.91 -7.16
CA ASN A 110 -13.08 15.60 -5.94
C ASN A 110 -13.35 16.84 -5.07
N ASN A 111 -13.11 18.07 -5.58
CA ASN A 111 -13.22 19.34 -4.82
C ASN A 111 -12.43 19.30 -3.49
N ASN A 112 -11.34 18.53 -3.46
CA ASN A 112 -10.62 18.19 -2.26
C ASN A 112 -9.42 19.13 -2.02
N ASN A 113 -9.64 20.44 -2.12
CA ASN A 113 -8.58 21.46 -1.98
C ASN A 113 -8.27 21.87 -0.54
N ASN A 114 -8.81 21.20 0.48
CA ASN A 114 -8.42 21.47 1.86
C ASN A 114 -6.91 21.27 2.01
N ASP A 115 -6.23 22.30 2.49
CA ASP A 115 -4.83 22.23 2.87
C ASP A 115 -4.68 21.24 4.03
N LEU A 116 -3.79 20.27 3.85
CA LEU A 116 -3.45 19.25 4.85
C LEU A 116 -1.99 19.40 5.31
N SER A 117 -1.37 20.54 5.03
CA SER A 117 -0.02 20.88 5.46
C SER A 117 0.12 20.87 6.99
N GLU A 118 -0.96 21.19 7.71
CA GLU A 118 -1.04 21.07 9.18
C GLU A 118 -0.81 19.63 9.69
N PHE A 119 -1.12 18.64 8.86
CA PHE A 119 -0.85 17.22 9.13
C PHE A 119 0.46 16.74 8.51
N GLY A 120 1.24 17.62 7.89
CA GLY A 120 2.45 17.28 7.16
C GLY A 120 2.18 16.60 5.81
N ILE A 121 0.93 16.60 5.33
CA ILE A 121 0.56 15.95 4.07
C ILE A 121 0.71 16.96 2.93
N VAL A 122 1.76 16.77 2.13
CA VAL A 122 2.11 17.71 1.05
C VAL A 122 1.85 17.17 -0.36
N ASN A 123 2.05 15.87 -0.59
CA ASN A 123 1.93 15.28 -1.92
C ASN A 123 0.48 14.82 -2.22
N GLU A 124 0.11 14.82 -3.50
CA GLU A 124 -1.26 14.54 -3.95
C GLU A 124 -1.71 13.10 -3.66
N PHE A 125 -0.79 12.15 -3.74
CA PHE A 125 -1.07 10.75 -3.41
C PHE A 125 -1.47 10.57 -1.93
N SER A 126 -0.66 11.09 -1.01
CA SER A 126 -0.92 11.09 0.44
C SER A 126 -2.22 11.83 0.77
N LYS A 127 -2.53 12.94 0.09
CA LYS A 127 -3.83 13.64 0.25
C LYS A 127 -4.99 12.70 -0.13
N TYR A 128 -4.86 11.99 -1.25
CA TYR A 128 -5.88 11.05 -1.70
C TYR A 128 -6.05 9.89 -0.70
N MET A 129 -4.93 9.28 -0.27
CA MET A 129 -4.92 8.18 0.70
C MET A 129 -5.60 8.56 2.03
N TYR A 130 -5.31 9.74 2.55
CA TYR A 130 -5.93 10.23 3.78
C TYR A 130 -7.42 10.53 3.61
N LYS A 131 -7.79 11.24 2.54
CA LYS A 131 -9.19 11.67 2.33
C LYS A 131 -10.11 10.54 1.91
N ARG A 132 -9.64 9.62 1.07
CA ARG A 132 -10.46 8.54 0.50
C ARG A 132 -10.41 7.28 1.35
N LEU A 133 -9.22 6.87 1.79
CA LEU A 133 -9.01 5.61 2.49
C LEU A 133 -8.74 5.74 4.00
N ARG A 134 -8.67 6.97 4.53
CA ARG A 134 -8.34 7.22 5.95
C ARG A 134 -7.00 6.62 6.36
N VAL A 135 -6.03 6.64 5.43
CA VAL A 135 -4.65 6.19 5.65
C VAL A 135 -3.76 7.41 5.84
N TYR A 136 -3.03 7.45 6.95
CA TYR A 136 -2.03 8.47 7.24
C TYR A 136 -0.63 7.85 7.22
N PHE A 137 0.20 8.25 6.26
CA PHE A 137 1.58 7.79 6.20
C PHE A 137 2.43 8.42 7.30
N ILE A 138 3.19 7.60 8.00
CA ILE A 138 4.09 8.04 9.07
C ILE A 138 5.20 8.93 8.54
N SER A 139 5.62 8.74 7.28
CA SER A 139 6.59 9.63 6.62
C SER A 139 6.14 11.09 6.51
N ASN A 140 4.84 11.38 6.59
CA ASN A 140 4.35 12.76 6.61
C ASN A 140 4.78 13.51 7.90
N LEU A 141 5.04 12.79 9.01
CA LEU A 141 5.52 13.39 10.26
C LEU A 141 6.87 14.09 10.10
N VAL A 142 7.68 13.66 9.14
CA VAL A 142 8.97 14.28 8.85
C VAL A 142 8.80 15.74 8.39
N ASN A 143 7.69 16.05 7.72
CA ASN A 143 7.37 17.42 7.32
C ASN A 143 6.96 18.30 8.51
N LEU A 144 6.54 17.69 9.63
CA LEU A 144 6.21 18.40 10.88
C LEU A 144 7.41 18.47 11.84
N ASN A 145 8.28 17.46 11.82
CA ASN A 145 9.44 17.36 12.70
C ASN A 145 10.64 16.82 11.92
N SER A 146 11.51 17.73 11.49
CA SER A 146 12.70 17.40 10.70
C SER A 146 13.71 16.50 11.44
N LYS A 147 13.64 16.36 12.77
CA LYS A 147 14.49 15.41 13.51
C LYS A 147 14.23 13.96 13.10
N LEU A 148 13.00 13.66 12.66
CA LEU A 148 12.62 12.31 12.21
C LEU A 148 13.31 11.89 10.91
N HIS A 149 13.95 12.81 10.17
CA HIS A 149 14.74 12.47 8.98
C HIS A 149 15.83 11.41 9.26
N GLN A 150 16.41 11.42 10.46
CA GLN A 150 17.48 10.48 10.82
C GLN A 150 16.98 9.03 10.98
N LEU A 151 15.67 8.88 11.27
CA LEU A 151 14.99 7.61 11.46
C LEU A 151 14.28 7.13 10.19
N GLN A 152 14.31 7.94 9.13
CA GLN A 152 13.66 7.64 7.88
C GLN A 152 14.48 6.63 7.07
N GLU A 153 13.82 5.58 6.59
CA GLU A 153 14.40 4.61 5.65
C GLU A 153 13.60 4.65 4.36
N ASN A 154 14.29 4.57 3.22
CA ASN A 154 13.65 4.48 1.91
C ASN A 154 13.43 3.00 1.59
N ASP A 155 12.23 2.68 1.15
CA ASP A 155 11.90 1.37 0.62
C ASP A 155 10.92 1.54 -0.54
N ILE A 156 11.42 1.29 -1.75
CA ILE A 156 10.68 1.45 -3.00
C ILE A 156 9.48 0.49 -3.05
N LEU A 157 9.55 -0.62 -2.31
CA LEU A 157 8.47 -1.61 -2.26
C LEU A 157 7.32 -1.18 -1.35
N LEU A 158 7.45 -0.07 -0.60
CA LEU A 158 6.43 0.39 0.33
C LEU A 158 5.53 1.47 -0.27
N LEU A 159 4.29 1.52 0.22
CA LEU A 159 3.24 2.41 -0.28
C LEU A 159 3.59 3.89 -0.10
N SER A 160 4.28 4.21 0.99
CA SER A 160 4.76 5.55 1.32
C SER A 160 6.14 5.89 0.75
N GLU A 161 6.82 4.92 0.11
CA GLU A 161 8.24 4.90 -0.28
C GLU A 161 9.25 5.13 0.86
N LYS A 162 8.77 5.57 2.02
CA LYS A 162 9.56 5.98 3.17
C LYS A 162 8.86 5.60 4.46
N ILE A 163 9.60 5.00 5.37
CA ILE A 163 9.12 4.57 6.68
C ILE A 163 9.92 5.20 7.79
N ILE A 164 9.43 5.06 9.03
CA ILE A 164 10.22 5.37 10.22
C ILE A 164 10.64 4.05 10.89
N SER A 165 11.93 3.98 11.22
CA SER A 165 12.57 2.85 11.89
C SER A 165 13.12 3.31 13.23
N SER A 166 12.85 2.55 14.31
CA SER A 166 13.40 2.82 15.63
C SER A 166 14.90 2.54 15.72
N LYS A 167 15.47 1.72 14.83
CA LYS A 167 16.90 1.35 14.81
C LYS A 167 17.45 0.87 16.16
N ASN A 168 16.64 0.12 16.92
CA ASN A 168 16.93 -0.35 18.29
C ASN A 168 17.02 0.76 19.36
N GLU A 169 16.59 1.97 19.04
CA GLU A 169 16.50 3.08 19.98
C GLU A 169 15.07 3.24 20.51
N GLU A 170 14.93 3.95 21.63
CA GLU A 170 13.62 4.38 22.11
C GLU A 170 13.01 5.37 21.10
N LEU A 171 11.75 5.14 20.74
CA LEU A 171 11.05 5.96 19.76
C LEU A 171 9.67 6.31 20.27
N TYR A 172 9.37 7.61 20.31
CA TYR A 172 8.03 8.12 20.54
C TYR A 172 7.55 8.89 19.32
N LEU A 173 6.50 8.40 18.67
CA LEU A 173 5.82 9.08 17.58
C LEU A 173 4.45 9.56 18.04
N ASN A 174 4.25 10.88 18.00
CA ASN A 174 2.97 11.51 18.23
C ASN A 174 2.42 12.07 16.92
N LEU A 175 1.28 11.55 16.46
CA LEU A 175 0.67 12.03 15.23
C LEU A 175 -0.15 13.30 15.50
N PRO A 176 -0.49 14.07 14.46
CA PRO A 176 -1.49 15.14 14.61
C PRO A 176 -2.89 14.56 14.90
N MET A 177 -3.83 15.44 15.25
CA MET A 177 -5.23 15.07 15.41
C MET A 177 -5.86 14.79 14.02
N LEU A 178 -6.15 13.53 13.73
CA LEU A 178 -6.64 13.03 12.44
C LEU A 178 -8.16 12.86 12.47
N TYR A 179 -8.80 13.07 11.31
CA TYR A 179 -10.24 12.80 11.12
C TYR A 179 -10.48 11.33 10.78
N PHE A 180 -10.60 10.47 11.81
CA PHE A 180 -10.73 9.02 11.72
C PHE A 180 -12.05 8.58 12.37
N ARG A 181 -13.13 8.73 11.61
CA ARG A 181 -14.51 8.54 12.07
C ARG A 181 -14.88 7.07 12.36
N TYR A 182 -15.32 6.75 13.59
CA TYR A 182 -16.07 5.53 14.01
C TYR A 182 -15.49 4.16 13.60
N TYR A 183 -14.17 3.94 13.63
CA TYR A 183 -13.60 2.60 13.41
C TYR A 183 -12.40 2.32 14.30
N ARG A 184 -11.82 1.12 14.14
CA ARG A 184 -10.59 0.75 14.84
C ARG A 184 -9.39 1.44 14.19
N ILE A 185 -8.38 1.67 15.01
CA ILE A 185 -7.10 2.23 14.58
C ILE A 185 -6.17 1.06 14.27
N ILE A 186 -5.58 1.07 13.09
CA ILE A 186 -4.77 -0.04 12.57
C ILE A 186 -3.41 0.51 12.17
N TRP A 187 -2.34 -0.11 12.68
CA TRP A 187 -0.97 0.28 12.41
C TRP A 187 -0.30 -0.72 11.49
N LYS A 188 0.27 -0.26 10.37
CA LYS A 188 1.16 -1.09 9.56
C LYS A 188 2.57 -1.06 10.14
N ILE A 189 3.00 -2.18 10.70
CA ILE A 189 4.24 -2.32 11.45
C ILE A 189 5.03 -3.55 11.00
N ASN A 190 6.33 -3.54 11.25
CA ASN A 190 7.22 -4.68 11.08
C ASN A 190 8.21 -4.72 12.25
N VAL A 191 8.14 -5.76 13.08
CA VAL A 191 9.09 -6.00 14.18
C VAL A 191 10.17 -6.95 13.66
N LYS A 192 11.34 -6.39 13.34
CA LYS A 192 12.44 -7.14 12.72
C LYS A 192 13.23 -7.96 13.72
N GLU A 193 13.53 -7.35 14.87
CA GLU A 193 14.42 -7.93 15.86
C GLU A 193 14.13 -7.32 17.24
N ILE A 194 14.23 -8.14 18.27
CA ILE A 194 14.10 -7.76 19.68
C ILE A 194 15.40 -8.14 20.40
N LEU A 195 16.15 -7.15 20.88
CA LEU A 195 17.46 -7.39 21.49
C LEU A 195 17.40 -7.60 23.01
N ASN A 196 16.32 -7.19 23.66
CA ASN A 196 16.18 -7.24 25.13
C ASN A 196 14.78 -7.71 25.55
N LYS A 197 14.70 -8.41 26.69
CA LYS A 197 13.44 -8.84 27.31
C LYS A 197 12.72 -7.71 28.03
N ASP A 198 13.43 -6.66 28.42
CA ASP A 198 12.83 -5.46 28.99
C ASP A 198 12.39 -4.52 27.86
N CYS A 199 11.38 -4.95 27.09
CA CYS A 199 10.87 -4.21 25.94
C CYS A 199 9.35 -4.12 25.94
N PHE A 200 8.84 -3.05 25.35
CA PHE A 200 7.41 -2.87 25.14
C PHE A 200 7.11 -2.00 23.93
N ILE A 201 5.91 -2.20 23.38
CA ILE A 201 5.28 -1.28 22.43
C ILE A 201 3.99 -0.78 23.08
N LYS A 202 3.88 0.53 23.26
CA LYS A 202 2.70 1.17 23.83
C LYS A 202 2.00 2.01 22.77
N PHE A 203 0.76 1.66 22.48
CA PHE A 203 -0.14 2.45 21.64
C PHE A 203 -0.99 3.35 22.53
N ILE A 204 -1.08 4.62 22.15
CA ILE A 204 -1.85 5.64 22.87
C ILE A 204 -2.79 6.28 21.85
N ILE A 205 -4.07 6.33 22.15
CA ILE A 205 -5.05 7.05 21.35
C ILE A 205 -5.71 8.10 22.22
N LYS A 206 -5.62 9.36 21.80
CA LYS A 206 -6.46 10.43 22.33
C LYS A 206 -7.56 10.75 21.35
N SER A 207 -8.78 11.04 21.80
CA SER A 207 -9.88 11.26 20.88
C SER A 207 -10.95 12.23 21.38
N THR A 208 -11.69 12.82 20.45
CA THR A 208 -12.77 13.78 20.73
C THR A 208 -13.73 13.92 19.54
N ASN A 209 -14.96 14.35 19.81
CA ASN A 209 -15.95 14.68 18.78
C ASN A 209 -15.93 16.16 18.35
N SER A 210 -15.08 16.98 18.97
CA SER A 210 -15.00 18.42 18.70
C SER A 210 -13.71 18.78 17.97
N GLU A 211 -13.82 19.61 16.93
CA GLU A 211 -12.65 20.24 16.26
C GLU A 211 -11.90 21.17 17.22
N GLN A 212 -12.63 21.80 18.13
CA GLN A 212 -12.06 22.63 19.18
C GLN A 212 -11.97 21.80 20.45
N TYR A 213 -10.76 21.40 20.82
CA TYR A 213 -10.53 20.56 21.98
C TYR A 213 -9.52 21.18 22.94
N LYS A 214 -9.71 20.86 24.22
CA LYS A 214 -8.68 21.01 25.24
C LYS A 214 -8.17 19.63 25.62
N ASP A 215 -6.89 19.51 25.93
CA ASP A 215 -6.29 18.22 26.29
C ASP A 215 -7.01 17.52 27.46
N SER A 216 -7.59 18.28 28.40
CA SER A 216 -8.36 17.76 29.53
C SER A 216 -9.70 17.12 29.16
N GLU A 217 -10.18 17.34 27.94
CA GLU A 217 -11.48 16.87 27.44
C GLU A 217 -11.32 15.65 26.51
N LEU A 218 -10.09 15.23 26.23
CA LEU A 218 -9.81 14.10 25.35
C LEU A 218 -10.05 12.79 26.07
N GLU A 219 -10.78 11.89 25.42
CA GLU A 219 -10.79 10.49 25.85
C GLU A 219 -9.42 9.88 25.59
N HIS A 220 -8.97 9.03 26.50
CA HIS A 220 -7.64 8.43 26.46
C HIS A 220 -7.75 6.92 26.51
N TYR A 221 -7.10 6.28 25.53
CA TYR A 221 -7.03 4.84 25.40
C TYR A 221 -5.56 4.43 25.30
N GLU A 222 -5.17 3.42 26.05
CA GLU A 222 -3.82 2.89 26.02
C GLU A 222 -3.84 1.37 25.88
N HIS A 223 -2.89 0.84 25.13
CA HIS A 223 -2.66 -0.59 25.03
C HIS A 223 -1.16 -0.85 24.96
N VAL A 224 -0.67 -1.73 25.84
CA VAL A 224 0.76 -2.02 25.97
C VAL A 224 0.99 -3.49 25.65
N LEU A 225 1.82 -3.73 24.63
CA LEU A 225 2.39 -5.03 24.32
C LEU A 225 3.69 -5.18 25.10
N LYS A 226 3.75 -6.19 25.96
CA LYS A 226 4.98 -6.55 26.69
C LYS A 226 5.81 -7.54 25.87
N TYR A 227 7.01 -7.85 26.33
CA TYR A 227 7.93 -8.77 25.66
C TYR A 227 7.28 -10.03 25.07
N GLU A 228 6.47 -10.76 25.84
CA GLU A 228 5.82 -12.00 25.35
C GLU A 228 4.86 -11.76 24.18
N ASP A 229 4.25 -10.59 24.11
CA ASP A 229 3.35 -10.21 23.01
C ASP A 229 4.13 -9.66 21.81
N VAL A 230 5.13 -8.81 22.07
CA VAL A 230 6.02 -8.26 21.02
C VAL A 230 6.78 -9.39 20.33
N LEU A 231 7.21 -10.42 21.08
CA LEU A 231 7.89 -11.61 20.55
C LEU A 231 7.04 -12.38 19.54
N LYS A 232 5.69 -12.34 19.66
CA LYS A 232 4.79 -12.97 18.68
C LYS A 232 4.79 -12.22 17.35
N LEU A 233 5.22 -10.95 17.32
CA LEU A 233 5.27 -10.11 16.13
C LEU A 233 6.64 -10.16 15.42
N GLU A 234 7.68 -10.62 16.12
CA GLU A 234 9.04 -10.68 15.59
C GLU A 234 9.12 -11.61 14.37
N GLY A 235 9.68 -11.11 13.27
CA GLY A 235 9.91 -11.91 12.07
C GLY A 235 8.66 -12.23 11.24
N LEU A 236 7.50 -11.66 11.57
CA LEU A 236 6.27 -11.78 10.77
C LEU A 236 6.28 -10.93 9.48
N ASP A 237 7.32 -10.12 9.27
CA ASP A 237 7.38 -9.07 8.25
C ASP A 237 6.27 -8.03 8.45
N TRP A 238 5.85 -7.33 7.38
CA TRP A 238 4.80 -6.33 7.45
C TRP A 238 3.43 -6.92 7.79
N ILE A 239 2.90 -6.46 8.92
CA ILE A 239 1.56 -6.76 9.39
C ILE A 239 0.76 -5.47 9.59
N GLU A 240 -0.55 -5.61 9.60
CA GLU A 240 -1.45 -4.65 10.19
C GLU A 240 -1.84 -5.11 11.59
N TYR A 241 -1.48 -4.32 12.59
CA TYR A 241 -1.88 -4.51 13.97
C TYR A 241 -3.09 -3.64 14.30
N GLN A 242 -4.21 -4.27 14.61
CA GLN A 242 -5.47 -3.60 14.93
C GLN A 242 -5.55 -3.31 16.43
N PHE A 243 -5.67 -2.02 16.78
CA PHE A 243 -5.86 -1.59 18.15
C PHE A 243 -7.13 -2.25 18.75
N PRO A 244 -7.02 -2.87 19.94
CA PRO A 244 -8.09 -3.74 20.46
C PRO A 244 -9.32 -2.96 20.91
N ILE A 245 -9.21 -1.66 21.14
CA ILE A 245 -10.31 -0.80 21.57
C ILE A 245 -10.91 -0.08 20.35
N ILE A 246 -12.24 -0.08 20.26
CA ILE A 246 -12.97 0.69 19.26
C ILE A 246 -13.06 2.13 19.73
N VAL A 247 -12.55 3.06 18.93
CA VAL A 247 -12.61 4.50 19.18
C VAL A 247 -13.86 5.04 18.48
N LYS A 248 -14.77 5.64 19.24
CA LYS A 248 -16.05 6.12 18.70
C LYS A 248 -15.97 7.57 18.25
N GLU A 249 -14.95 8.29 18.69
CA GLU A 249 -14.82 9.70 18.43
C GLU A 249 -14.37 9.95 16.99
N VAL A 250 -14.65 11.15 16.50
CA VAL A 250 -14.38 11.53 15.11
C VAL A 250 -12.93 11.96 14.90
N TYR A 251 -12.39 12.71 15.85
CA TYR A 251 -11.01 13.20 15.83
C TYR A 251 -10.18 12.31 16.73
N VAL A 252 -9.10 11.79 16.18
CA VAL A 252 -8.25 10.80 16.82
C VAL A 252 -6.80 11.22 16.66
N GLN A 253 -6.06 11.28 17.75
CA GLN A 253 -4.62 11.48 17.77
C GLN A 253 -3.95 10.18 18.21
N PRO A 254 -3.47 9.36 17.25
CA PRO A 254 -2.70 8.17 17.56
C PRO A 254 -1.27 8.52 17.95
N SER A 255 -0.70 7.75 18.87
CA SER A 255 0.70 7.79 19.22
C SER A 255 1.21 6.38 19.47
N ILE A 256 2.51 6.17 19.26
CA ILE A 256 3.17 4.91 19.55
C ILE A 256 4.51 5.19 20.24
N GLU A 257 4.75 4.46 21.32
CA GLU A 257 5.98 4.47 22.10
C GLU A 257 6.63 3.08 22.00
N ILE A 258 7.90 3.05 21.63
CA ILE A 258 8.69 1.83 21.50
C ILE A 258 9.86 1.97 22.46
N ASN A 259 10.03 0.99 23.34
CA ASN A 259 11.10 0.96 24.31
C ASN A 259 11.72 -0.46 24.38
N GLY A 260 13.01 -0.53 24.74
CA GLY A 260 13.69 -1.79 25.02
C GLY A 260 14.38 -2.45 23.84
N SER A 261 15.13 -1.68 23.06
CA SER A 261 15.96 -2.17 21.93
C SER A 261 15.20 -3.09 20.97
N ILE A 262 14.08 -2.57 20.46
CA ILE A 262 13.28 -3.20 19.41
C ILE A 262 13.67 -2.54 18.08
N ASN A 263 14.03 -3.33 17.07
CA ASN A 263 14.15 -2.89 15.69
C ASN A 263 12.78 -2.97 15.03
N MET A 264 12.05 -1.86 15.01
CA MET A 264 10.69 -1.80 14.51
C MET A 264 10.55 -0.73 13.45
N GLN A 265 9.83 -1.07 12.38
CA GLN A 265 9.49 -0.17 11.29
C GLN A 265 7.99 0.10 11.28
N ILE A 266 7.62 1.31 10.89
CA ILE A 266 6.23 1.78 10.83
C ILE A 266 6.01 2.53 9.52
N ASP A 267 4.94 2.17 8.81
CA ASP A 267 4.62 2.71 7.48
C ASP A 267 3.45 3.69 7.52
N TYR A 268 2.27 3.22 7.96
CA TYR A 268 1.09 4.06 8.08
C TYR A 268 0.23 3.66 9.29
N VAL A 269 -0.65 4.57 9.67
CA VAL A 269 -1.81 4.28 10.49
C VAL A 269 -3.06 4.49 9.65
N ARG A 270 -4.10 3.67 9.86
CA ARG A 270 -5.39 3.86 9.20
C ARG A 270 -6.57 3.62 10.11
N CYS A 271 -7.71 4.14 9.71
CA CYS A 271 -9.00 3.90 10.33
C CYS A 271 -9.75 2.84 9.53
N GLY A 272 -10.20 1.76 10.18
CA GLY A 272 -10.97 0.71 9.50
C GLY A 272 -11.23 -0.51 10.36
N PHE A 273 -11.46 -1.65 9.72
CA PHE A 273 -11.72 -2.91 10.39
C PHE A 273 -10.98 -4.05 9.68
N ASN A 274 -10.33 -4.89 10.48
CA ASN A 274 -9.79 -6.18 10.09
C ASN A 274 -10.55 -7.28 10.85
N GLU A 275 -10.70 -8.43 10.19
CA GLU A 275 -11.34 -9.61 10.81
C GLU A 275 -10.56 -10.11 12.02
N GLU A 276 -9.23 -10.06 11.92
CA GLU A 276 -8.29 -10.48 12.95
C GLU A 276 -7.57 -9.28 13.58
N GLU A 277 -7.03 -9.47 14.79
CA GLU A 277 -6.20 -8.47 15.47
C GLU A 277 -4.89 -8.21 14.72
N ILE A 278 -4.29 -9.25 14.16
CA ILE A 278 -3.11 -9.19 13.32
C ILE A 278 -3.54 -9.61 11.92
N THR A 279 -3.29 -8.78 10.92
CA THR A 279 -3.54 -9.14 9.52
C THR A 279 -2.24 -9.10 8.75
N TYR A 280 -1.92 -10.21 8.08
CA TYR A 280 -0.73 -10.31 7.26
C TYR A 280 -0.92 -9.53 5.97
N ILE A 281 0.07 -8.70 5.63
CA ILE A 281 0.06 -7.98 4.37
C ILE A 281 0.70 -8.89 3.32
N PRO A 282 -0.02 -9.27 2.25
CA PRO A 282 0.57 -10.07 1.18
C PRO A 282 1.76 -9.31 0.57
N ASN A 283 2.85 -10.01 0.28
CA ASN A 283 4.02 -9.38 -0.34
C ASN A 283 3.66 -8.88 -1.75
N ILE A 284 3.58 -7.56 -1.91
CA ILE A 284 3.15 -6.89 -3.15
C ILE A 284 4.39 -6.70 -4.03
N GLY A 285 4.86 -7.78 -4.66
CA GLY A 285 5.82 -7.69 -5.76
C GLY A 285 5.18 -7.14 -7.04
N ASP A 286 5.94 -7.10 -8.14
CA ASP A 286 5.47 -6.67 -9.48
C ASP A 286 4.38 -7.56 -10.13
N LEU A 287 3.83 -8.52 -9.38
CA LEU A 287 2.82 -9.45 -9.86
C LEU A 287 1.46 -9.11 -9.28
N LEU A 288 0.40 -9.32 -10.07
CA LEU A 288 -0.99 -9.19 -9.61
C LEU A 288 -1.25 -10.14 -8.42
N PRO A 289 -2.19 -9.82 -7.52
CA PRO A 289 -2.54 -10.65 -6.37
C PRO A 289 -2.89 -12.08 -6.77
N ASN A 290 -2.71 -13.00 -5.82
CA ASN A 290 -3.00 -14.42 -5.98
C ASN A 290 -2.12 -15.17 -7.00
N PHE A 291 -1.06 -14.55 -7.55
CA PHE A 291 -0.13 -15.23 -8.48
C PHE A 291 0.27 -16.66 -8.05
N HIS A 292 0.56 -16.83 -6.75
CA HIS A 292 0.95 -18.12 -6.17
C HIS A 292 -0.18 -19.19 -6.13
N LYS A 293 -1.46 -18.80 -6.18
CA LYS A 293 -2.59 -19.74 -6.30
C LYS A 293 -2.73 -20.31 -7.72
N PHE A 294 -2.10 -19.69 -8.72
CA PHE A 294 -2.31 -19.99 -10.15
C PHE A 294 -1.28 -20.93 -10.76
N CYS A 295 -0.21 -21.24 -10.03
CA CYS A 295 0.85 -22.14 -10.47
C CYS A 295 1.12 -23.22 -9.40
N PRO A 296 0.12 -24.05 -9.02
CA PRO A 296 0.32 -25.11 -8.02
C PRO A 296 1.32 -26.18 -8.49
N HIS A 297 1.57 -26.26 -9.79
CA HIS A 297 2.55 -27.16 -10.42
C HIS A 297 3.89 -26.50 -10.74
N VAL A 298 4.11 -25.26 -10.31
CA VAL A 298 5.44 -24.67 -10.31
C VAL A 298 6.21 -25.32 -9.16
N PRO A 299 7.22 -26.16 -9.43
CA PRO A 299 7.96 -26.87 -8.37
C PRO A 299 8.56 -25.88 -7.38
N GLU A 300 8.70 -26.26 -6.10
CA GLU A 300 9.27 -25.44 -5.02
C GLU A 300 10.58 -24.72 -5.44
N THR A 301 11.38 -25.36 -6.29
CA THR A 301 12.62 -24.83 -6.90
C THR A 301 12.44 -23.59 -7.79
N PHE A 302 11.20 -23.20 -8.07
CA PHE A 302 10.84 -22.05 -8.86
C PHE A 302 10.09 -20.97 -8.03
N LYS A 303 9.76 -21.21 -6.76
CA LYS A 303 9.18 -20.17 -5.88
C LYS A 303 10.17 -19.02 -5.63
N ASP A 304 11.46 -19.34 -5.50
CA ASP A 304 12.54 -18.36 -5.45
C ASP A 304 12.89 -17.78 -6.83
N LYS A 305 12.20 -18.25 -7.88
CA LYS A 305 12.53 -18.01 -9.29
C LYS A 305 11.61 -17.04 -10.04
N TYR A 306 10.66 -16.45 -9.32
CA TYR A 306 9.60 -15.62 -9.91
C TYR A 306 9.22 -14.39 -9.04
N PHE A 307 10.04 -13.77 -8.19
CA PHE A 307 11.41 -13.35 -8.51
C PHE A 307 12.20 -12.83 -7.29
N SER A 308 13.51 -13.08 -7.27
CA SER A 308 14.50 -12.24 -6.56
C SER A 308 15.32 -11.39 -7.55
N ARG A 309 16.01 -10.34 -7.07
CA ARG A 309 16.70 -9.27 -7.87
C ARG A 309 17.54 -9.76 -9.07
N LYS A 310 18.10 -10.96 -9.00
CA LYS A 310 18.91 -11.59 -10.06
C LYS A 310 18.10 -12.02 -11.29
N GLU A 311 16.78 -11.97 -11.22
CA GLU A 311 15.89 -12.58 -12.20
C GLU A 311 15.10 -11.56 -13.02
N MET A 312 14.90 -10.34 -12.48
CA MET A 312 14.59 -9.16 -13.28
C MET A 312 15.76 -8.75 -14.19
N GLU A 313 17.01 -8.96 -13.76
CA GLU A 313 18.20 -8.68 -14.58
C GLU A 313 18.33 -9.61 -15.82
N ASN A 314 17.56 -10.71 -15.90
CA ASN A 314 17.51 -11.63 -17.04
C ASN A 314 16.22 -11.56 -17.88
N LEU A 315 15.15 -10.93 -17.39
CA LEU A 315 13.91 -10.72 -18.16
C LEU A 315 14.10 -9.66 -19.26
N LEU A 316 15.05 -8.76 -19.03
CA LEU A 316 15.74 -7.93 -20.00
C LEU A 316 17.21 -8.34 -19.99
N GLU A 317 17.61 -9.39 -20.71
CA GLU A 317 19.05 -9.56 -20.96
C GLU A 317 19.54 -8.31 -21.70
N LEU A 318 20.54 -7.63 -21.13
CA LEU A 318 21.26 -6.42 -21.59
C LEU A 318 21.60 -6.38 -23.10
N LYS A 319 21.51 -7.52 -23.79
CA LYS A 319 21.76 -7.73 -25.22
C LYS A 319 20.71 -7.03 -26.10
N ASP A 320 19.48 -6.89 -25.61
CA ASP A 320 18.38 -6.25 -26.35
C ASP A 320 18.51 -4.72 -26.42
N ILE A 321 19.34 -4.11 -25.55
CA ILE A 321 19.63 -2.66 -25.55
C ILE A 321 20.89 -2.33 -26.38
N ILE A 322 21.87 -3.23 -26.44
CA ILE A 322 23.16 -2.97 -27.11
C ILE A 322 23.03 -2.90 -28.65
N ASN A 323 21.98 -3.47 -29.24
CA ASN A 323 21.75 -3.42 -30.69
C ASN A 323 21.14 -2.10 -31.20
N HIS A 324 20.92 -1.11 -30.34
CA HIS A 324 20.35 0.19 -30.70
C HIS A 324 21.20 1.41 -30.29
N LEU A 325 22.52 1.23 -30.14
CA LEU A 325 23.50 2.33 -30.15
C LEU A 325 24.18 2.45 -31.52
#